data_AF-A0A941A118-F1
#
_entry.id   AF-A0A941A118-F1
#
_cell.length_a   1.000
_cell.length_b   1.000
_cell.length_c   1.000
_cell.angle_alpha   90.00
_cell.angle_beta   90.00
_cell.angle_gamma   90.00
#
_symmetry.space_group_name_H-M   'P 1'
#
loop_
_entity.id
_entity.type
_entity.pdbx_description
1 polymer ?
#
loop_
_entity_poly.entity_id
_entity_poly.type
_entity_poly.pdbx_seq_one_letter_code
_entity_poly.pdbx_strand_id
1 'polypeptide(L)'
;MSKRALIVVVSSLALAACTSARIGDITWSGPNPFLAPNPTNPKVYVADDKYIVVDQEPVFVKQGAGGNEVYWSLGSSPYYFPDDNRNKGIEWDRPHPTNLHCSATDAGKTFKCTFDRTPKKKYAYTITVTKDGSTFLKSDPSIM
;
A
#
# COMPACT_ATOMS: atom_id res chain seq x y z
N MET A 1 27.36 0.73 -72.08
CA MET A 1 28.40 0.38 -71.08
C MET A 1 27.85 0.65 -69.69
N SER A 2 27.89 -0.40 -68.86
CA SER A 2 27.45 -0.47 -67.46
C SER A 2 28.19 0.53 -66.55
N LYS A 3 27.47 1.21 -65.65
CA LYS A 3 27.91 1.45 -64.26
C LYS A 3 26.71 1.40 -63.31
N ARG A 4 26.74 0.40 -62.43
CA ARG A 4 25.88 0.22 -61.25
C ARG A 4 26.39 1.08 -60.09
N ALA A 5 25.50 1.53 -59.21
CA ALA A 5 25.59 1.63 -57.73
C ALA A 5 24.55 2.66 -57.26
N LEU A 6 23.40 2.30 -56.70
CA LEU A 6 23.15 1.76 -55.34
C LEU A 6 23.51 2.76 -54.24
N ILE A 7 22.51 3.50 -53.73
CA ILE A 7 22.48 3.93 -52.32
C ILE A 7 21.06 3.71 -51.78
N VAL A 8 21.07 3.09 -50.61
CA VAL A 8 19.99 2.42 -49.88
C VAL A 8 19.35 3.38 -48.88
N VAL A 9 18.02 3.28 -48.78
CA VAL A 9 17.15 3.41 -47.59
C VAL A 9 17.79 4.01 -46.34
N VAL A 10 17.39 5.21 -45.92
CA VAL A 10 17.15 5.56 -44.50
C VAL A 10 16.26 6.80 -44.43
N SER A 11 14.95 6.69 -44.16
CA SER A 11 14.12 7.79 -43.63
C SER A 11 12.75 7.31 -43.14
N SER A 12 12.73 6.31 -42.25
CA SER A 12 11.51 5.91 -41.54
C SER A 12 11.79 5.60 -40.07
N LEU A 13 12.64 6.41 -39.43
CA LEU A 13 12.94 6.36 -38.00
C LEU A 13 12.71 7.73 -37.37
N ALA A 14 11.44 8.11 -37.22
CA ALA A 14 11.09 9.30 -36.43
C ALA A 14 9.67 9.26 -35.86
N LEU A 15 9.15 8.10 -35.44
CA LEU A 15 7.85 8.04 -34.73
C LEU A 15 7.77 6.86 -33.74
N ALA A 16 8.81 6.67 -32.93
CA ALA A 16 8.76 5.76 -31.79
C ALA A 16 9.49 6.35 -30.57
N ALA A 17 9.17 7.60 -30.23
CA ALA A 17 9.61 8.22 -28.96
C ALA A 17 8.45 8.43 -27.97
N CYS A 18 7.29 7.82 -28.22
CA CYS A 18 6.24 7.63 -27.22
C CYS A 18 6.27 6.20 -26.69
N THR A 19 7.45 5.61 -26.51
CA THR A 19 7.57 4.48 -25.57
C THR A 19 7.45 5.10 -24.19
N SER A 20 6.22 5.11 -23.73
CA SER A 20 5.80 4.94 -22.35
C SER A 20 6.98 4.96 -21.40
N ALA A 21 7.11 6.01 -20.59
CA ALA A 21 7.65 5.85 -19.25
C ALA A 21 6.83 4.71 -18.63
N ARG A 22 7.33 3.48 -18.77
CA ARG A 22 6.73 2.32 -18.16
C ARG A 22 6.96 2.57 -16.68
N ILE A 23 5.85 2.66 -15.96
CA ILE A 23 5.80 2.51 -14.51
C ILE A 23 6.62 1.24 -14.20
N GLY A 24 7.88 1.40 -13.83
CA GLY A 24 8.91 0.37 -13.95
C GLY A 24 10.30 0.90 -13.59
N ASP A 25 10.54 2.20 -13.76
CA ASP A 25 11.73 2.88 -13.21
C ASP A 25 11.61 3.21 -11.72
N ILE A 26 10.50 2.83 -11.07
CA ILE A 26 10.48 2.66 -9.62
C ILE A 26 11.02 1.26 -9.36
N THR A 27 12.30 1.16 -9.03
CA THR A 27 12.89 -0.10 -8.56
C THR A 27 12.24 -0.49 -7.24
N TRP A 28 11.11 -1.18 -7.31
CA TRP A 28 10.40 -1.70 -6.16
C TRP A 28 11.11 -2.97 -5.68
N SER A 29 11.82 -2.87 -4.55
CA SER A 29 12.46 -4.02 -3.88
C SER A 29 11.49 -4.82 -2.99
N GLY A 30 10.19 -4.59 -3.11
CA GLY A 30 9.15 -5.26 -2.33
C GLY A 30 8.53 -6.48 -3.03
N PRO A 31 7.64 -7.23 -2.34
CA PRO A 31 6.84 -8.30 -2.93
C PRO A 31 6.13 -7.83 -4.21
N ASN A 32 6.01 -8.75 -5.17
CA ASN A 32 5.43 -8.48 -6.49
C ASN A 32 4.07 -7.75 -6.39
N PRO A 33 3.96 -6.49 -6.84
CA PRO A 33 2.70 -5.72 -6.80
C PRO A 33 1.62 -6.28 -7.74
N PHE A 34 1.94 -7.29 -8.57
CA PHE A 34 1.00 -7.95 -9.49
C PHE A 34 0.27 -9.15 -8.87
N LEU A 35 0.48 -9.47 -7.60
CA LEU A 35 -0.44 -10.39 -6.90
C LEU A 35 -1.76 -9.68 -6.67
N ALA A 36 -2.88 -10.37 -6.93
CA ALA A 36 -4.20 -9.82 -6.66
C ALA A 36 -4.29 -9.44 -5.17
N PRO A 37 -4.69 -8.19 -4.85
CA PRO A 37 -4.77 -7.76 -3.47
C PRO A 37 -5.73 -8.62 -2.66
N ASN A 38 -5.38 -8.92 -1.41
CA ASN A 38 -6.23 -9.68 -0.51
C ASN A 38 -7.11 -8.72 0.31
N PRO A 39 -8.43 -8.62 0.05
CA PRO A 39 -9.31 -7.58 0.62
C PRO A 39 -9.40 -7.59 2.16
N THR A 40 -9.00 -8.68 2.82
CA THR A 40 -8.99 -8.79 4.30
C THR A 40 -7.60 -8.64 4.93
N ASN A 41 -6.55 -8.64 4.11
CA ASN A 41 -5.15 -8.50 4.56
C ASN A 41 -4.36 -7.57 3.62
N PRO A 42 -4.73 -6.26 3.57
CA PRO A 42 -3.94 -5.25 2.86
C PRO A 42 -2.46 -5.30 3.25
N LYS A 43 -1.59 -5.22 2.25
CA LYS A 43 -0.15 -5.03 2.44
C LYS A 43 0.17 -3.56 2.53
N VAL A 44 0.97 -3.24 3.53
CA VAL A 44 1.51 -1.91 3.76
C VAL A 44 3.00 -1.96 3.45
N TYR A 45 3.44 -0.99 2.66
CA TYR A 45 4.84 -0.83 2.30
C TYR A 45 5.29 0.57 2.65
N VAL A 46 6.58 0.71 2.85
CA VAL A 46 7.24 2.01 2.96
C VAL A 46 8.16 2.16 1.77
N ALA A 47 7.90 3.17 0.93
CA ALA A 47 8.74 3.51 -0.22
C ALA A 47 9.62 4.71 0.14
N ASP A 48 10.90 4.62 -0.22
CA ASP A 48 11.92 5.66 -0.03
C ASP A 48 12.03 6.18 1.41
N ASP A 49 11.72 5.33 2.40
CA ASP A 49 11.63 5.69 3.82
C ASP A 49 10.76 6.94 4.09
N LYS A 50 9.84 7.27 3.18
CA LYS A 50 9.08 8.54 3.17
C LYS A 50 7.59 8.36 2.92
N TYR A 51 7.22 7.43 2.05
CA TYR A 51 5.83 7.24 1.62
C TYR A 51 5.28 5.92 2.16
N ILE A 52 4.07 5.96 2.71
CA ILE A 52 3.30 4.75 3.04
C ILE A 52 2.46 4.40 1.82
N VAL A 53 2.57 3.17 1.35
CA VAL A 53 1.82 2.64 0.20
C VAL A 53 0.98 1.46 0.68
N VAL A 54 -0.31 1.49 0.37
CA VAL A 54 -1.24 0.38 0.63
C VAL A 54 -1.58 -0.28 -0.70
N ASP A 55 -1.48 -1.60 -0.78
CA ASP A 55 -1.72 -2.35 -2.03
C ASP A 55 -3.16 -2.34 -2.52
N GLN A 56 -4.12 -2.03 -1.64
CA GLN A 56 -5.53 -1.93 -1.96
C GLN A 56 -6.24 -0.89 -1.12
N GLU A 57 -7.03 -0.06 -1.81
CA GLU A 57 -8.08 0.73 -1.21
C GLU A 57 -9.29 0.81 -2.17
N PRO A 58 -10.53 0.86 -1.66
CA PRO A 58 -10.90 0.70 -0.25
C PRO A 58 -10.80 -0.76 0.24
N VAL A 59 -10.57 -0.94 1.54
CA VAL A 59 -10.51 -2.28 2.16
C VAL A 59 -11.91 -2.84 2.37
N PHE A 60 -12.21 -4.00 1.77
CA PHE A 60 -13.52 -4.65 1.88
C PHE A 60 -13.49 -5.79 2.90
N VAL A 61 -14.06 -5.56 4.07
CA VAL A 61 -14.19 -6.61 5.10
C VAL A 61 -15.39 -7.52 4.81
N LYS A 62 -15.10 -8.80 4.57
CA LYS A 62 -16.12 -9.87 4.41
C LYS A 62 -16.77 -10.16 5.76
N GLN A 63 -18.10 -10.22 5.77
CA GLN A 63 -18.85 -10.55 6.99
C GLN A 63 -18.76 -12.05 7.29
N GLY A 64 -18.49 -12.39 8.55
CA GLY A 64 -18.48 -13.76 9.07
C GLY A 64 -19.12 -13.84 10.46
N ALA A 65 -19.43 -15.06 10.91
CA ALA A 65 -20.14 -15.31 12.17
C ALA A 65 -19.33 -14.93 13.44
N GLY A 66 -18.02 -14.66 13.31
CA GLY A 66 -17.12 -14.35 14.42
C GLY A 66 -16.76 -12.86 14.60
N GLY A 67 -17.42 -11.94 13.87
CA GLY A 67 -17.11 -10.50 13.88
C GLY A 67 -16.48 -10.00 12.57
N ASN A 68 -16.27 -8.68 12.46
CA ASN A 68 -15.55 -8.09 11.33
C ASN A 68 -14.11 -7.84 11.75
N GLU A 69 -13.18 -8.35 10.97
CA GLU A 69 -11.75 -8.20 11.22
C GLU A 69 -11.05 -7.67 9.98
N VAL A 70 -10.02 -6.86 10.20
CA VAL A 70 -9.13 -6.35 9.16
C VAL A 70 -7.70 -6.36 9.67
N TYR A 71 -6.78 -6.70 8.77
CA TYR A 71 -5.37 -6.88 9.07
C TYR A 71 -4.53 -6.03 8.13
N TRP A 72 -3.60 -5.25 8.62
CA TRP A 72 -2.56 -4.63 7.80
C TRP A 72 -1.23 -5.32 8.07
N SER A 73 -0.49 -5.65 7.03
CA SER A 73 0.76 -6.39 7.15
C SER A 73 1.92 -5.67 6.48
N LEU A 74 3.00 -5.47 7.23
CA LEU A 74 4.26 -4.90 6.74
C LEU A 74 5.18 -5.95 6.10
N GLY A 75 4.77 -7.23 6.12
CA GLY A 75 5.58 -8.34 5.62
C GLY A 75 6.98 -8.37 6.27
N SER A 76 8.01 -8.46 5.44
CA SER A 76 9.41 -8.46 5.87
C SER A 76 10.04 -7.06 5.98
N SER A 77 9.25 -5.98 5.90
CA SER A 77 9.73 -4.60 6.02
C SER A 77 10.51 -4.39 7.34
N PRO A 78 11.53 -3.52 7.40
CA PRO A 78 12.19 -3.16 8.66
C PRO A 78 11.31 -2.30 9.59
N TYR A 79 10.14 -1.86 9.14
CA TYR A 79 9.21 -1.04 9.93
C TYR A 79 8.27 -1.89 10.79
N TYR A 80 7.64 -1.25 11.76
CA TYR A 80 6.69 -1.85 12.71
C TYR A 80 5.51 -0.91 12.96
N PHE A 81 4.35 -1.48 13.27
CA PHE A 81 3.24 -0.70 13.81
C PHE A 81 3.50 -0.39 15.28
N PRO A 82 3.55 0.88 15.70
CA PRO A 82 3.58 1.21 17.12
C PRO A 82 2.25 0.81 17.78
N ASP A 83 2.31 0.31 19.00
CA ASP A 83 1.11 0.00 19.79
C ASP A 83 1.37 0.28 21.27
N ASP A 84 1.61 1.55 21.56
CA ASP A 84 1.81 2.05 22.92
C ASP A 84 0.66 2.99 23.32
N ASN A 85 0.74 3.60 24.50
CA ASN A 85 -0.32 4.48 25.02
C ASN A 85 -0.39 5.83 24.30
N ARG A 86 0.65 6.22 23.57
CA ARG A 86 0.79 7.52 22.89
C ARG A 86 0.66 7.40 21.37
N ASN A 87 1.11 6.28 20.81
CA ASN A 87 1.16 6.04 19.37
C ASN A 87 0.44 4.74 19.03
N LYS A 88 -0.45 4.81 18.04
CA LYS A 88 -1.15 3.65 17.48
C LYS A 88 -0.82 3.51 16.00
N GLY A 89 -0.61 2.27 15.56
CA GLY A 89 -0.24 1.95 14.19
C GLY A 89 -1.36 2.21 13.19
N ILE A 90 -2.61 2.00 13.59
CA ILE A 90 -3.78 2.43 12.82
C ILE A 90 -4.71 3.21 13.76
N GLU A 91 -4.97 4.46 13.41
CA GLU A 91 -5.92 5.33 14.10
C GLU A 91 -7.13 5.55 13.20
N TRP A 92 -8.33 5.22 13.65
CA TRP A 92 -9.55 5.44 12.85
C TRP A 92 -10.05 6.87 13.05
N ASP A 93 -10.51 7.50 11.98
CA ASP A 93 -11.07 8.85 12.04
C ASP A 93 -12.54 8.82 12.46
N ARG A 94 -12.99 9.92 13.08
CA ARG A 94 -14.37 10.02 13.57
C ARG A 94 -15.38 10.14 12.41
N PRO A 95 -16.54 9.49 12.51
CA PRO A 95 -16.99 8.62 13.60
C PRO A 95 -16.34 7.24 13.54
N HIS A 96 -15.96 6.66 14.69
CA HIS A 96 -15.38 5.30 14.71
C HIS A 96 -16.46 4.22 14.55
N PRO A 97 -16.09 3.02 14.06
CA PRO A 97 -16.90 1.82 14.21
C PRO A 97 -17.23 1.52 15.68
N THR A 98 -18.38 0.90 15.91
CA THR A 98 -18.79 0.43 17.25
C THR A 98 -17.90 -0.75 17.67
N ASN A 99 -17.58 -0.87 18.98
CA ASN A 99 -16.76 -1.95 19.53
C ASN A 99 -15.41 -2.13 18.83
N LEU A 100 -14.79 -1.01 18.43
CA LEU A 100 -13.48 -1.02 17.78
C LEU A 100 -12.38 -1.41 18.78
N HIS A 101 -11.71 -2.52 18.51
CA HIS A 101 -10.52 -2.97 19.23
C HIS A 101 -9.39 -3.18 18.24
N CYS A 102 -8.26 -2.55 18.47
CA CYS A 102 -7.11 -2.60 17.58
C CYS A 102 -5.84 -2.87 18.37
N SER A 103 -4.95 -3.70 17.83
CA SER A 103 -3.63 -3.91 18.40
C SER A 103 -2.63 -4.37 17.35
N ALA A 104 -1.35 -4.10 17.63
CA ALA A 104 -0.26 -4.71 16.89
C ALA A 104 -0.06 -6.16 17.35
N THR A 105 0.14 -7.05 16.39
CA THR A 105 0.45 -8.47 16.58
C THR A 105 1.74 -8.81 15.85
N ASP A 106 2.20 -10.06 15.99
CA ASP A 106 3.39 -10.56 15.28
C ASP A 106 4.62 -9.66 15.46
N ALA A 107 4.89 -9.29 16.72
CA ALA A 107 5.96 -8.37 17.10
C ALA A 107 5.90 -7.01 16.37
N GLY A 108 4.72 -6.52 16.04
CA GLY A 108 4.52 -5.24 15.35
C GLY A 108 4.48 -5.33 13.83
N LYS A 109 4.55 -6.51 13.22
CA LYS A 109 4.51 -6.67 11.75
C LYS A 109 3.10 -6.73 11.18
N THR A 110 2.13 -7.04 12.02
CA THR A 110 0.72 -7.07 11.66
C THR A 110 -0.05 -6.15 12.59
N PHE A 111 -1.02 -5.41 12.07
CA PHE A 111 -1.97 -4.65 12.88
C PHE A 111 -3.36 -5.22 12.65
N LYS A 112 -4.02 -5.65 13.72
CA LYS A 112 -5.35 -6.25 13.67
C LYS A 112 -6.35 -5.29 14.30
N CYS A 113 -7.48 -5.09 13.62
CA CYS A 113 -8.65 -4.44 14.20
C CYS A 113 -9.88 -5.34 14.11
N THR A 114 -10.67 -5.39 15.18
CA THR A 114 -11.99 -5.99 15.24
C THR A 114 -13.04 -4.92 15.55
N PHE A 115 -14.21 -4.99 14.93
CA PHE A 115 -15.28 -4.02 15.13
C PHE A 115 -16.64 -4.50 14.62
N ASP A 116 -17.69 -3.80 15.02
CA ASP A 116 -19.01 -3.93 14.46
C ASP A 116 -19.23 -2.98 13.30
N ARG A 117 -19.59 -3.51 12.12
CA ARG A 117 -19.96 -2.72 10.94
C ARG A 117 -21.35 -2.09 11.02
N THR A 118 -21.94 -1.94 12.20
CA THR A 118 -23.24 -1.29 12.36
C THR A 118 -23.03 0.12 12.89
N PRO A 119 -23.34 1.17 12.10
CA PRO A 119 -23.92 1.17 10.74
C PRO A 119 -22.90 0.89 9.61
N LYS A 120 -23.39 0.37 8.47
CA LYS A 120 -22.58 0.05 7.27
C LYS A 120 -22.07 1.33 6.59
N LYS A 121 -21.01 1.92 7.12
CA LYS A 121 -20.38 3.15 6.63
C LYS A 121 -18.96 2.91 6.13
N LYS A 122 -18.44 3.89 5.40
CA LYS A 122 -17.01 4.02 5.13
C LYS A 122 -16.37 4.78 6.30
N TYR A 123 -15.13 4.45 6.58
CA TYR A 123 -14.35 5.07 7.65
C TYR A 123 -12.98 5.40 7.10
N ALA A 124 -12.51 6.61 7.36
CA ALA A 124 -11.13 6.96 7.15
C ALA A 124 -10.30 6.47 8.34
N TYR A 125 -9.01 6.30 8.12
CA TYR A 125 -8.05 5.92 9.15
C TYR A 125 -6.71 6.55 8.80
N THR A 126 -5.77 6.51 9.72
CA THR A 126 -4.40 6.94 9.50
C THR A 126 -3.48 5.78 9.86
N ILE A 127 -2.51 5.49 8.99
CA ILE A 127 -1.46 4.52 9.25
C ILE A 127 -0.25 5.24 9.81
N THR A 128 0.25 4.79 10.95
CA THR A 128 1.54 5.17 11.50
C THR A 128 2.44 3.94 11.53
N VAL A 129 3.68 4.08 11.04
CA VAL A 129 4.71 3.04 11.16
C VAL A 129 5.97 3.64 11.75
N THR A 130 6.73 2.82 12.47
CA THR A 130 7.99 3.20 13.08
C THR A 130 9.16 2.33 12.67
N LYS A 131 10.35 2.91 12.60
CA LYS A 131 11.63 2.24 12.45
C LYS A 131 12.46 2.55 13.70
N ASP A 132 12.94 1.50 14.36
CA ASP A 132 13.74 1.56 15.59
C ASP A 132 13.06 2.29 16.78
N GLY A 133 11.72 2.43 16.75
CA GLY A 133 10.93 3.08 17.79
C GLY A 133 11.03 4.61 17.84
N SER A 134 11.73 5.23 16.89
CA SER A 134 12.05 6.68 16.92
C SER A 134 11.68 7.42 15.64
N THR A 135 11.78 6.77 14.48
CA THR A 135 11.34 7.37 13.21
C THR A 135 9.88 7.02 13.00
N PHE A 136 9.01 8.00 12.80
CA PHE A 136 7.60 7.78 12.53
C PHE A 136 7.23 8.31 11.15
N LEU A 137 6.54 7.48 10.37
CA LEU A 137 5.85 7.89 9.16
C LEU A 137 4.36 7.78 9.41
N LYS A 138 3.61 8.80 8.99
CA LYS A 138 2.15 8.87 9.17
C LYS A 138 1.51 9.13 7.81
N SER A 139 0.51 8.33 7.43
CA SER A 139 -0.26 8.56 6.21
C SER A 139 -1.21 9.74 6.41
N ASP A 140 -1.65 10.37 5.31
CA ASP A 140 -2.65 11.43 5.39
C ASP A 140 -4.06 10.80 5.29
N PRO A 141 -4.90 10.92 6.34
CA PRO A 141 -6.25 10.36 6.32
C PRO A 141 -7.18 10.97 5.27
N SER A 142 -6.87 12.17 4.76
CA SER A 142 -7.73 12.92 3.84
C SER A 142 -7.57 12.56 2.37
N ILE A 143 -6.54 11.78 2.03
CA ILE A 143 -6.25 11.33 0.67
C ILE A 143 -6.95 9.98 0.38
N MET A 144 -7.64 9.39 1.37
CA MET A 144 -8.25 8.05 1.35
C MET A 144 -9.79 8.06 1.25
#